data_AF-U9TXU2-F1
#
_entry.id   AF-U9TXU2-F1
#
_cell.length_a   1.000
_cell.length_b   1.000
_cell.length_c   1.000
_cell.angle_alpha   90.00
_cell.angle_beta   90.00
_cell.angle_gamma   90.00
#
_symmetry.space_group_name_H-M   'P 1'
#
loop_
_entity.id
_entity.type
_entity.pdbx_description
1 polymer ?
#
loop_
_entity_poly.entity_id
_entity_poly.type
_entity_poly.pdbx_seq_one_letter_code
_entity_poly.pdbx_strand_id
1 'polypeptide(L)'
;MHPMIARDLGFSLEEIADLLKLWNDKSRQSADVKRLAQEHMDDLERRMENMRRMADTLRALIKSCAGDERVECPILQTLMTADAKSHPGMMA
;
A
#
# COMPACT_ATOMS: atom_id res chain seq x y z
N MET A 1 19.06 17.56 -2.11
CA MET A 1 18.06 16.47 -2.04
C MET A 1 18.06 15.72 -3.37
N HIS A 2 18.04 14.39 -3.37
CA HIS A 2 18.06 13.59 -4.60
C HIS A 2 16.63 13.10 -4.92
N PRO A 3 15.90 13.73 -5.85
CA PRO A 3 14.46 13.52 -6.01
C PRO A 3 14.08 12.12 -6.51
N MET A 4 15.02 11.37 -7.13
CA MET A 4 14.76 9.99 -7.53
C MET A 4 14.62 9.05 -6.33
N ILE A 5 15.47 9.16 -5.31
CA ILE A 5 15.43 8.29 -4.12
C ILE A 5 14.10 8.45 -3.36
N ALA A 6 13.55 9.67 -3.29
CA ALA A 6 12.26 9.89 -2.63
C ALA A 6 11.11 9.19 -3.38
N ARG A 7 11.14 9.16 -4.72
CA ARG A 7 10.15 8.43 -5.51
C ARG A 7 10.31 6.92 -5.37
N ASP A 8 11.55 6.42 -5.32
CA ASP A 8 11.83 4.99 -5.12
C ASP A 8 11.33 4.49 -3.75
N LEU A 9 11.32 5.37 -2.74
CA LEU A 9 10.78 5.10 -1.41
C LEU A 9 9.25 5.23 -1.32
N GLY A 10 8.57 5.57 -2.41
CA GLY A 10 7.11 5.61 -2.45
C GLY A 10 6.49 6.91 -1.94
N PHE A 11 7.28 7.96 -1.71
CA PHE A 11 6.74 9.28 -1.39
C PHE A 11 5.89 9.81 -2.55
N SER A 12 4.71 10.30 -2.23
CA SER A 12 3.86 11.03 -3.17
C SER A 12 4.52 12.34 -3.60
N LEU A 13 4.04 12.93 -4.69
CA LEU A 13 4.52 14.24 -5.16
C LEU A 13 4.31 15.34 -4.12
N GLU A 14 3.23 15.26 -3.35
CA GLU A 14 2.92 16.20 -2.26
C GLU A 14 3.93 16.08 -1.11
N GLU A 15 4.22 14.86 -0.64
CA GLU A 15 5.21 14.64 0.42
C GLU A 15 6.64 15.00 -0.03
N ILE A 16 6.98 14.76 -1.30
CA ILE A 16 8.26 15.21 -1.87
C ILE A 16 8.34 16.75 -1.87
N ALA A 17 7.24 17.45 -2.18
CA ALA A 17 7.18 18.90 -2.11
C ALA A 17 7.35 19.40 -0.67
N ASP A 18 6.79 18.71 0.33
CA ASP A 18 6.95 19.08 1.74
C ASP A 18 8.37 18.81 2.25
N LEU A 19 9.00 17.70 1.85
CA LEU A 19 10.41 17.44 2.10
C LEU A 19 11.32 18.52 1.48
N LEU A 20 10.97 19.01 0.28
CA LEU A 20 11.67 20.11 -0.38
C LEU A 20 11.53 21.43 0.38
N LYS A 21 10.33 21.75 0.87
CA LYS A 21 10.08 22.95 1.70
C LYS A 21 10.92 22.90 2.97
N LEU A 22 10.89 21.76 3.69
CA LEU A 22 11.71 21.55 4.88
C LEU A 22 13.20 21.66 4.56
N TRP A 23 13.65 21.11 3.42
CA TRP A 23 15.05 21.24 2.99
C TRP A 23 15.46 22.68 2.68
N ASN A 24 14.55 23.52 2.18
CA ASN A 24 14.86 24.91 1.85
C ASN A 24 14.82 25.85 3.07
N ASP A 25 14.20 25.40 4.16
CA ASP A 25 14.20 26.12 5.44
C ASP A 25 15.55 25.96 6.16
N LYS A 26 16.23 27.09 6.40
CA LYS A 26 17.53 27.14 7.09
C LYS A 26 17.41 27.03 8.61
N SER A 27 16.20 27.14 9.15
CA SER A 27 15.89 26.99 10.58
C SER A 27 15.38 25.60 10.94
N ARG A 28 15.23 24.70 9.95
CA ARG A 28 14.67 23.37 10.15
C ARG A 28 15.39 22.60 11.25
N GLN A 29 14.62 21.87 12.04
CA GLN A 29 15.18 20.88 12.96
C GLN A 29 15.18 19.51 12.27
N SER A 30 16.23 18.72 12.53
CA SER A 30 16.29 17.33 12.06
C SER A 30 15.15 16.48 12.63
N ALA A 31 14.58 16.89 13.77
CA ALA A 31 13.41 16.28 14.39
C ALA A 31 12.19 16.31 13.46
N ASP A 32 11.93 17.42 12.77
CA ASP A 32 10.78 17.55 11.86
C ASP A 32 10.92 16.65 10.64
N VAL A 33 12.14 16.57 10.08
CA VAL A 33 12.45 15.68 8.96
C VAL A 33 12.29 14.21 9.38
N LYS A 34 12.77 13.86 10.58
CA LYS A 34 12.63 12.49 11.12
C LYS A 34 11.16 12.13 11.34
N ARG A 35 10.35 13.05 11.88
CA ARG A 35 8.92 12.82 12.11
C ARG A 35 8.19 12.53 10.80
N LEU A 36 8.40 13.35 9.76
CA LEU A 36 7.78 13.12 8.44
C LEU A 36 8.20 11.79 7.82
N ALA A 37 9.50 11.44 7.91
CA ALA A 37 9.98 10.16 7.41
C ALA A 37 9.38 8.96 8.18
N GLN A 38 9.19 9.09 9.49
CA GLN A 38 8.57 8.06 10.32
C GLN A 38 7.08 7.89 9.99
N GLU A 39 6.34 8.98 9.84
CA GLU A 39 4.92 8.94 9.44
C GLU A 39 4.73 8.21 8.10
N HIS A 40 5.62 8.45 7.13
CA HIS A 40 5.61 7.76 5.86
C HIS A 40 5.99 6.28 5.99
N MET A 41 6.99 5.94 6.81
CA MET A 41 7.37 4.55 7.11
C MET A 41 6.18 3.77 7.69
N ASP A 42 5.49 4.35 8.67
CA ASP A 42 4.34 3.71 9.31
C ASP A 42 3.20 3.47 8.29
N ASP A 43 3.03 4.36 7.30
CA ASP A 43 2.07 4.17 6.22
C ASP A 43 2.45 3.04 5.26
N LEU A 44 3.73 2.96 4.87
CA LEU A 44 4.24 1.86 4.07
C LEU A 44 4.04 0.52 4.78
N GLU A 45 4.34 0.43 6.07
CA GLU A 45 4.14 -0.78 6.87
C GLU A 45 2.66 -1.20 6.90
N ARG A 46 1.73 -0.26 7.11
CA ARG A 46 0.28 -0.53 7.04
C ARG A 46 -0.14 -1.06 5.67
N ARG A 47 0.34 -0.44 4.58
CA ARG A 47 0.06 -0.89 3.21
C ARG A 47 0.62 -2.29 2.96
N MET A 48 1.84 -2.57 3.42
CA MET A 48 2.45 -3.90 3.31
C MET A 48 1.63 -4.95 4.05
N GLU A 49 1.13 -4.65 5.24
CA GLU A 49 0.27 -5.56 5.99
C GLU A 49 -1.06 -5.83 5.26
N ASN A 50 -1.69 -4.80 4.70
CA ASN A 50 -2.88 -4.95 3.85
C ASN A 50 -2.60 -5.83 2.63
N MET A 51 -1.50 -5.57 1.92
CA MET A 51 -1.11 -6.38 0.76
C MET A 51 -0.82 -7.83 1.13
N ARG A 52 -0.19 -8.07 2.29
CA ARG A 52 0.01 -9.43 2.82
C ARG A 52 -1.31 -10.14 3.08
N ARG A 53 -2.27 -9.48 3.75
CA ARG A 53 -3.62 -10.03 3.99
C ARG A 53 -4.33 -10.40 2.68
N MET A 54 -4.27 -9.53 1.67
CA MET A 54 -4.85 -9.79 0.36
C MET A 54 -4.16 -10.98 -0.34
N ALA A 55 -2.82 -11.01 -0.30
CA ALA A 55 -2.04 -12.11 -0.86
C ALA A 55 -2.34 -13.44 -0.17
N ASP A 56 -2.52 -13.46 1.14
CA ASP A 56 -2.86 -14.67 1.90
C ASP A 56 -4.26 -15.17 1.56
N THR A 57 -5.22 -14.24 1.41
CA THR A 57 -6.58 -14.56 0.93
C THR A 57 -6.52 -15.21 -0.45
N LEU A 58 -5.82 -14.57 -1.40
CA LEU A 58 -5.67 -15.09 -2.76
C LEU A 58 -4.93 -16.44 -2.77
N ARG A 59 -3.92 -16.62 -1.92
CA ARG A 59 -3.18 -17.88 -1.76
C ARG A 59 -4.09 -19.00 -1.28
N ALA A 60 -5.00 -18.73 -0.35
CA ALA A 60 -5.99 -19.70 0.10
C ALA A 60 -6.94 -20.11 -1.04
N LEU A 61 -7.41 -19.13 -1.83
CA LEU A 61 -8.25 -19.40 -3.00
C LEU A 61 -7.53 -20.23 -4.05
N ILE A 62 -6.27 -19.91 -4.36
CA ILE A 62 -5.44 -20.69 -5.29
C ILE A 62 -5.28 -22.13 -4.80
N LYS A 63 -5.01 -22.34 -3.50
CA LYS A 63 -4.89 -23.70 -2.93
C LYS A 63 -6.19 -24.50 -3.03
N SER A 64 -7.34 -23.83 -3.01
CA SER A 64 -8.65 -24.48 -3.15
C SER A 64 -9.01 -24.79 -4.60
N CYS A 65 -8.29 -24.24 -5.57
CA CYS A 65 -8.56 -24.44 -6.99
C CYS A 65 -7.77 -25.63 -7.55
N ALA A 66 -8.46 -26.55 -8.21
CA ALA A 66 -7.83 -27.71 -8.85
C ALA A 66 -6.98 -27.33 -10.08
N GLY A 67 -7.32 -26.22 -10.76
CA GLY A 67 -6.60 -25.74 -11.93
C GLY A 67 -6.77 -26.61 -13.18
N ASP A 68 -7.90 -27.31 -13.31
CA ASP A 68 -8.24 -28.20 -14.43
C ASP A 68 -9.41 -27.66 -15.27
N GLU A 69 -9.91 -28.46 -16.21
CA GLU A 69 -10.95 -28.05 -17.18
C GLU A 69 -12.39 -28.01 -16.58
N ARG A 70 -12.53 -28.10 -15.25
CA ARG A 70 -13.83 -28.08 -14.59
C ARG A 70 -14.44 -26.68 -14.60
N VAL A 71 -15.76 -26.63 -14.77
CA VAL A 71 -16.55 -25.39 -14.71
C VAL A 71 -16.65 -24.85 -13.26
N GLU A 72 -16.50 -25.74 -12.29
CA GLU A 72 -16.53 -25.40 -10.86
C GLU A 72 -15.19 -24.81 -10.41
N CYS A 73 -15.07 -23.49 -10.45
CA CYS A 73 -13.88 -22.76 -9.97
C CYS A 73 -14.16 -22.08 -8.62
N PRO A 74 -13.60 -22.59 -7.49
CA PRO A 74 -13.81 -22.01 -6.16
C PRO A 74 -13.35 -20.56 -6.04
N ILE A 75 -12.35 -20.15 -6.82
CA ILE A 75 -11.88 -18.74 -6.88
C ILE A 75 -13.03 -17.85 -7.36
N LEU A 76 -13.63 -18.17 -8.51
CA LEU A 76 -14.71 -17.37 -9.08
C LEU A 76 -15.97 -17.42 -8.21
N GLN A 77 -16.32 -18.59 -7.66
CA GLN A 77 -17.45 -18.71 -6.72
C GLN A 77 -17.27 -17.80 -5.49
N THR A 78 -16.07 -17.77 -4.91
CA THR A 78 -15.80 -16.92 -3.75
C THR A 78 -15.82 -15.43 -4.11
N LEU A 79 -15.21 -15.04 -5.24
CA LEU A 79 -15.20 -13.65 -5.68
C LEU A 79 -16.61 -13.13 -6.01
N MET A 80 -17.46 -13.96 -6.62
CA MET A 80 -18.86 -13.60 -6.93
C MET A 80 -19.77 -13.54 -5.69
N THR A 81 -19.35 -14.09 -4.55
CA THR A 81 -20.11 -14.07 -3.29
C THR A 81 -19.55 -13.09 -2.26
N ALA A 82 -18.28 -12.70 -2.37
CA ALA A 82 -17.58 -11.84 -1.40
C ALA A 82 -17.88 -10.34 -1.54
N ASP A 83 -18.55 -9.89 -2.60
CA ASP A 83 -18.90 -8.48 -2.83
C ASP A 83 -19.81 -7.86 -1.75
N ALA A 84 -20.42 -8.66 -0.86
CA ALA A 84 -21.36 -8.13 0.14
C ALA A 84 -20.70 -7.48 1.38
N LYS A 85 -19.37 -7.57 1.58
CA LYS A 85 -18.76 -7.12 2.87
C LYS A 85 -17.47 -6.31 2.83
N SER A 86 -16.91 -5.96 1.67
CA SER A 86 -15.59 -5.32 1.67
C SER A 86 -15.47 -4.25 0.58
N HIS A 87 -15.73 -2.98 0.94
CA HIS A 87 -14.96 -1.78 0.51
C HIS A 87 -15.59 -0.47 1.03
N PRO A 88 -15.05 0.15 2.09
CA PRO A 88 -15.07 1.59 2.26
C PRO A 88 -13.70 2.12 1.82
N GLY A 89 -13.51 2.48 0.54
CA GLY A 89 -12.17 2.91 0.12
C GLY A 89 -11.93 3.32 -1.33
N MET A 90 -12.97 3.50 -2.15
CA MET A 90 -12.79 4.14 -3.46
C MET A 90 -13.44 5.51 -3.44
N MET A 91 -12.77 6.47 -2.78
CA MET A 91 -12.82 7.92 -3.03
C MET A 91 -11.61 8.57 -2.35
N ALA A 92 -10.53 8.78 -3.12
CA ALA A 92 -9.55 9.85 -2.98
C ALA A 92 -8.70 9.89 -4.26
#